data_AF-A0A1V4PXZ8-F1
#
_entry.id   AF-A0A1V4PXZ8-F1
#
_cell.length_a   1.000
_cell.length_b   1.000
_cell.length_c   1.000
_cell.angle_alpha   90.00
_cell.angle_beta   90.00
_cell.angle_gamma   90.00
#
_symmetry.space_group_name_H-M   'P 1'
#
loop_
_entity.id
_entity.type
_entity.pdbx_description
1 polymer ?
#
loop_
_entity_poly.entity_id
_entity_poly.type
_entity_poly.pdbx_seq_one_letter_code
_entity_poly.pdbx_strand_id
1 'polypeptide(L)'
;MKLEQVRIRAAFHEAGHAVAALRRGGYVTYINLTDPVKQLQETSTDIQTADRAFMTWAGPWTQARWEGNPTMQRAIEILQTQSFFDWKFYEKQFGNDVDAWADAAEEAQNSGQPMPENRPPVTPPLPGWFPVLDQAWPEIEQLANKLIRRKQRIELSNGRVLEKDGLYNQWADFDHPKVVDDPSLPAVR
;
A
#
# COMPACT_ATOMS: atom_id res chain seq x y z
N MET A 1 -9.41 18.93 2.67
CA MET A 1 -9.95 17.80 1.86
C MET A 1 -11.11 17.17 2.62
N LYS A 2 -12.22 16.81 1.95
CA LYS A 2 -13.37 16.15 2.62
C LYS A 2 -12.97 14.71 2.99
N LEU A 3 -13.41 14.21 4.15
CA LEU A 3 -13.07 12.86 4.66
C LEU A 3 -13.32 11.74 3.62
N GLU A 4 -14.35 11.89 2.80
CA GLU A 4 -14.68 10.96 1.72
C GLU A 4 -13.60 10.88 0.63
N GLN A 5 -13.02 12.02 0.23
CA GLN A 5 -11.93 12.04 -0.74
C GLN A 5 -10.67 11.35 -0.17
N VAL A 6 -10.39 11.52 1.13
CA VAL A 6 -9.27 10.82 1.79
C VAL A 6 -9.47 9.30 1.70
N ARG A 7 -10.70 8.81 1.92
CA ARG A 7 -11.03 7.38 1.86
C ARG A 7 -10.97 6.81 0.45
N ILE A 8 -11.44 7.54 -0.55
CA ILE A 8 -11.37 7.09 -1.95
C ILE A 8 -9.90 6.97 -2.35
N ARG A 9 -9.10 8.00 -2.05
CA ARG A 9 -7.65 8.01 -2.29
C ARG A 9 -6.96 6.80 -1.65
N ALA A 10 -7.24 6.55 -0.37
CA ALA A 10 -6.77 5.39 0.37
C ALA A 10 -7.13 4.06 -0.32
N ALA A 11 -8.38 3.92 -0.76
CA ALA A 11 -8.83 2.68 -1.41
C ALA A 11 -8.07 2.39 -2.71
N PHE A 12 -7.73 3.40 -3.52
CA PHE A 12 -6.91 3.21 -4.71
C PHE A 12 -5.44 2.90 -4.38
N HIS A 13 -4.91 3.51 -3.33
CA HIS A 13 -3.57 3.24 -2.82
C HIS A 13 -3.44 1.77 -2.37
N GLU A 14 -4.29 1.34 -1.45
CA GLU A 14 -4.29 -0.03 -0.93
C GLU A 14 -4.61 -1.07 -2.01
N ALA A 15 -5.54 -0.78 -2.91
CA ALA A 15 -5.82 -1.67 -4.04
C ALA A 15 -4.61 -1.84 -4.97
N GLY A 16 -3.76 -0.82 -5.09
CA GLY A 16 -2.52 -0.88 -5.85
C GLY A 16 -1.55 -1.90 -5.27
N HIS A 17 -1.27 -1.84 -3.97
CA HIS A 17 -0.45 -2.84 -3.28
C HIS A 17 -1.01 -4.25 -3.43
N ALA A 18 -2.30 -4.41 -3.14
CA ALA A 18 -2.96 -5.70 -3.18
C ALA A 18 -2.86 -6.35 -4.57
N VAL A 19 -3.24 -5.63 -5.63
CA VAL A 19 -3.20 -6.18 -6.99
C VAL A 19 -1.76 -6.41 -7.47
N ALA A 20 -0.82 -5.52 -7.13
CA ALA A 20 0.58 -5.72 -7.46
C ALA A 20 1.15 -7.00 -6.83
N ALA A 21 0.80 -7.29 -5.57
CA ALA A 21 1.18 -8.54 -4.93
C ALA A 21 0.56 -9.77 -5.62
N LEU A 22 -0.75 -9.74 -5.91
CA LEU A 22 -1.43 -10.83 -6.62
C LEU A 22 -0.81 -11.11 -7.99
N ARG A 23 -0.45 -10.07 -8.75
CA ARG A 23 0.17 -10.18 -10.07
C ARG A 23 1.58 -10.77 -10.04
N ARG A 24 2.24 -10.75 -8.89
CA ARG A 24 3.54 -11.38 -8.65
C ARG A 24 3.42 -12.76 -8.00
N GLY A 25 2.21 -13.32 -7.95
CA GLY A 25 1.96 -14.63 -7.35
C GLY A 25 1.92 -14.61 -5.82
N GLY A 26 1.89 -13.42 -5.21
CA GLY A 26 1.71 -13.26 -3.78
C GLY A 26 0.25 -13.37 -3.33
N TYR A 27 0.05 -13.19 -2.04
CA TYR A 27 -1.24 -13.27 -1.37
C TYR A 27 -1.54 -11.98 -0.62
N VAL A 28 -2.83 -11.62 -0.52
CA VAL A 28 -3.29 -10.52 0.34
C VAL A 28 -3.88 -11.13 1.59
N THR A 29 -3.36 -10.77 2.76
CA THR A 29 -3.86 -11.29 4.05
C THR A 29 -4.88 -10.35 4.67
N TYR A 30 -4.69 -9.04 4.54
CA TYR A 30 -5.70 -8.05 4.90
C TYR A 30 -5.51 -6.70 4.21
N ILE A 31 -6.58 -5.91 4.22
CA ILE A 31 -6.61 -4.49 3.84
C ILE A 31 -7.36 -3.72 4.92
N ASN A 32 -6.80 -2.63 5.42
CA ASN A 32 -7.38 -1.75 6.43
C ASN A 32 -7.53 -0.31 5.90
N LEU A 33 -8.75 0.23 5.99
CA LEU A 33 -9.13 1.60 5.65
C LEU A 33 -9.89 2.29 6.80
N THR A 34 -9.77 1.77 8.02
CA THR A 34 -10.64 2.11 9.15
C THR A 34 -10.50 3.56 9.60
N ASP A 35 -9.27 4.06 9.72
CA ASP A 35 -9.01 5.42 10.16
C ASP A 35 -8.06 6.17 9.22
N PRO A 36 -8.60 6.89 8.23
CA PRO A 36 -7.78 7.71 7.36
C PRO A 36 -7.20 8.96 8.04
N VAL A 37 -7.71 9.34 9.22
CA VAL A 37 -7.23 10.50 9.99
C VAL A 37 -6.02 10.12 10.84
N LYS A 38 -5.96 8.88 11.32
CA LYS A 38 -4.79 8.33 12.02
C LYS A 38 -3.76 7.68 11.10
N GLN A 39 -3.94 7.76 9.77
CA GLN A 39 -3.06 7.15 8.78
C GLN A 39 -2.83 5.64 8.93
N LEU A 40 -3.77 4.92 9.56
CA LEU A 40 -3.68 3.46 9.77
C LEU A 40 -4.19 2.68 8.55
N GLN A 41 -3.89 3.18 7.35
CA GLN A 41 -4.19 2.48 6.10
C GLN A 41 -3.08 1.48 5.85
N GLU A 42 -3.45 0.24 5.58
CA GLU A 42 -2.44 -0.82 5.43
C GLU A 42 -2.98 -1.97 4.59
N THR A 43 -2.13 -2.44 3.69
CA THR A 43 -2.31 -3.70 2.98
C THR A 43 -1.17 -4.61 3.35
N SER A 44 -1.49 -5.77 3.91
CA SER A 44 -0.47 -6.80 4.15
C SER A 44 -0.61 -7.90 3.14
N THR A 45 0.56 -8.31 2.67
CA THR A 45 0.73 -9.30 1.65
C THR A 45 1.81 -10.28 2.05
N ASP A 46 1.67 -11.50 1.57
CA ASP A 46 2.77 -12.45 1.49
C ASP A 46 3.30 -12.40 0.07
N ILE A 47 4.50 -11.85 -0.09
CA ILE A 47 5.14 -11.62 -1.39
C ILE A 47 6.63 -11.88 -1.28
N GLN A 48 7.21 -12.40 -2.35
CA GLN A 48 8.66 -12.59 -2.47
C GLN A 48 9.41 -11.28 -2.28
N THR A 49 10.54 -11.32 -1.57
CA THR A 49 11.37 -10.14 -1.28
C THR A 49 11.73 -9.36 -2.56
N ALA A 50 12.03 -10.06 -3.66
CA ALA A 50 12.39 -9.44 -4.94
C ALA A 50 11.27 -8.56 -5.55
N ASP A 51 10.00 -8.81 -5.20
CA ASP A 51 8.85 -8.08 -5.73
C ASP A 51 8.31 -7.02 -4.74
N ARG A 52 8.86 -6.94 -3.52
CA ARG A 52 8.41 -5.97 -2.50
C ARG A 52 8.50 -4.54 -3.01
N ALA A 53 9.60 -4.16 -3.66
CA ALA A 53 9.76 -2.81 -4.18
C ALA A 53 8.69 -2.44 -5.22
N PHE A 54 8.34 -3.39 -6.11
CA PHE A 54 7.29 -3.21 -7.11
C PHE A 54 5.92 -3.05 -6.43
N MET A 55 5.61 -3.91 -5.46
CA MET A 55 4.36 -3.85 -4.70
C MET A 55 4.22 -2.54 -3.92
N THR A 56 5.27 -2.13 -3.21
CA THR A 56 5.28 -0.88 -2.44
C THR A 56 5.18 0.36 -3.34
N TRP A 57 5.77 0.32 -4.54
CA TRP A 57 5.61 1.41 -5.52
C TRP A 57 4.19 1.52 -6.09
N ALA A 58 3.47 0.40 -6.17
CA ALA A 58 2.17 0.33 -6.82
C ALA A 58 1.12 1.25 -6.17
N GLY A 59 1.03 1.30 -4.84
CA GLY A 59 0.04 2.11 -4.13
C GLY A 59 0.12 3.61 -4.43
N PRO A 60 1.29 4.26 -4.26
CA PRO A 60 1.48 5.66 -4.63
C PRO A 60 1.19 5.95 -6.11
N TRP A 61 1.57 5.04 -7.01
CA TRP A 61 1.31 5.22 -8.44
C TRP A 61 -0.18 5.10 -8.78
N THR A 62 -0.92 4.15 -8.20
CA THR A 62 -2.36 3.97 -8.44
C THR A 62 -3.17 5.13 -7.84
N GLN A 63 -2.73 5.64 -6.69
CA GLN A 63 -3.26 6.88 -6.14
C GLN A 63 -3.04 8.05 -7.12
N ALA A 64 -1.82 8.25 -7.60
CA ALA A 64 -1.48 9.30 -8.56
C ALA A 64 -2.33 9.21 -9.84
N ARG A 65 -2.57 7.99 -10.32
CA ARG A 65 -3.43 7.71 -11.47
C ARG A 65 -4.89 8.08 -11.22
N TRP A 66 -5.45 7.71 -10.07
CA TRP A 66 -6.80 8.10 -9.69
C TRP A 66 -6.95 9.63 -9.60
N GLU A 67 -5.92 10.33 -9.12
CA GLU A 67 -5.85 11.79 -9.09
C GLU A 67 -5.73 12.43 -10.49
N GLY A 68 -5.64 11.63 -11.56
CA GLY A 68 -5.47 12.11 -12.93
C GLY A 68 -4.04 12.53 -13.29
N ASN A 69 -3.05 12.16 -12.46
CA ASN A 69 -1.64 12.52 -12.64
C ASN A 69 -0.71 11.32 -12.41
N PRO A 70 -0.75 10.27 -13.26
CA PRO A 70 0.04 9.03 -13.10
C PRO A 70 1.54 9.20 -13.44
N THR A 71 2.15 10.32 -13.04
CA THR A 71 3.58 10.59 -13.29
C THR A 71 4.46 10.01 -12.19
N MET A 72 5.71 9.66 -12.55
CA MET A 72 6.71 9.23 -11.58
C MET A 72 6.92 10.28 -10.48
N GLN A 73 6.97 11.56 -10.87
CA GLN A 73 7.14 12.66 -9.93
C GLN A 73 6.01 12.72 -8.91
N ARG A 74 4.76 12.51 -9.35
CA ARG A 74 3.61 12.51 -8.44
C ARG A 74 3.63 11.32 -7.47
N ALA A 75 4.01 10.14 -7.94
CA ALA A 75 4.16 8.97 -7.08
C ALA A 75 5.27 9.18 -6.01
N ILE A 76 6.39 9.79 -6.40
CA ILE A 76 7.47 10.18 -5.49
C ILE A 76 6.98 11.17 -4.43
N GLU A 77 6.23 12.20 -4.85
CA GLU A 77 5.64 13.15 -3.90
C GLU A 77 4.73 12.45 -2.89
N ILE A 78 3.92 11.48 -3.32
CA ILE A 78 3.03 10.72 -2.43
C ILE A 78 3.85 9.92 -1.41
N LEU A 79 4.85 9.16 -1.86
CA LEU A 79 5.77 8.42 -0.97
C LEU A 79 6.38 9.34 0.11
N GLN A 80 6.81 10.53 -0.29
CA GLN A 80 7.53 11.45 0.58
C GLN A 80 6.66 12.46 1.35
N THR A 81 5.33 12.39 1.24
CA THR A 81 4.43 13.34 1.94
C THR A 81 3.22 12.69 2.57
N GLN A 82 2.85 11.49 2.11
CA GLN A 82 1.59 10.83 2.44
C GLN A 82 1.76 9.35 2.79
N SER A 83 2.87 8.70 2.40
CA SER A 83 3.14 7.29 2.72
C SER A 83 4.61 7.05 3.09
N PHE A 84 5.02 7.58 4.24
CA PHE A 84 6.40 7.46 4.74
C PHE A 84 6.80 6.00 5.02
N PHE A 85 5.86 5.17 5.48
CA PHE A 85 6.09 3.75 5.69
C PHE A 85 6.41 3.04 4.38
N ASP A 86 5.62 3.25 3.32
CA ASP A 86 5.94 2.69 2.01
C ASP A 86 7.28 3.18 1.50
N TRP A 87 7.57 4.47 1.65
CA TRP A 87 8.85 5.01 1.21
C TRP A 87 10.04 4.35 1.94
N LYS A 88 9.93 4.19 3.26
CA LYS A 88 10.90 3.46 4.08
C LYS A 88 11.08 2.02 3.60
N PHE A 89 9.99 1.28 3.41
CA PHE A 89 10.06 -0.12 2.95
C PHE A 89 10.59 -0.26 1.53
N TYR A 90 10.25 0.68 0.65
CA TYR A 90 10.69 0.74 -0.73
C TYR A 90 12.21 0.95 -0.81
N GLU A 91 12.73 1.99 -0.17
CA GLU A 91 14.16 2.33 -0.22
C GLU A 91 15.04 1.25 0.42
N LYS A 92 14.54 0.58 1.47
CA LYS A 92 15.22 -0.59 2.06
C LYS A 92 15.45 -1.73 1.08
N GLN A 93 14.56 -1.94 0.09
CA GLN A 93 14.77 -2.98 -0.92
C GLN A 93 15.96 -2.67 -1.84
N PHE A 94 16.37 -1.40 -1.94
CA PHE A 94 17.54 -0.95 -2.69
C PHE A 94 18.78 -0.79 -1.81
N GLY A 95 18.70 -1.15 -0.52
CA GLY A 95 19.81 -1.04 0.42
C GLY A 95 20.07 0.36 0.95
N ASN A 96 19.13 1.30 0.77
CA ASN A 96 19.26 2.65 1.28
C ASN A 96 18.77 2.72 2.74
N ASP A 97 19.55 3.39 3.59
CA ASP A 97 19.13 3.71 4.96
C ASP A 97 18.43 5.08 4.99
N VAL A 98 17.12 5.04 5.22
CA VAL A 98 16.27 6.24 5.30
C VAL A 98 15.51 6.30 6.63
N ASP A 99 15.83 5.42 7.58
CA ASP A 99 15.03 5.22 8.80
C ASP A 99 14.95 6.48 9.64
N ALA A 100 16.10 7.08 9.94
CA ALA A 100 16.18 8.29 10.75
C ALA A 100 15.38 9.46 10.14
N TRP A 101 15.39 9.61 8.81
CA TRP A 101 14.63 10.67 8.15
C TRP A 101 13.13 10.35 8.14
N ALA A 102 12.76 9.11 7.81
CA ALA A 102 11.36 8.68 7.74
C ALA A 102 10.67 8.80 9.12
N ASP A 103 11.36 8.40 10.19
CA ASP A 103 10.83 8.46 11.55
C ASP A 103 10.67 9.92 12.01
N ALA A 104 11.65 10.79 11.71
CA ALA A 104 11.55 12.23 11.99
C ALA A 104 10.44 12.92 11.17
N ALA A 105 10.23 12.51 9.93
CA ALA A 105 9.17 13.00 9.05
C ALA A 105 7.78 12.62 9.57
N GLU A 106 7.61 11.38 10.02
CA GLU A 106 6.37 10.91 10.64
C GLU A 106 6.07 11.67 11.94
N GLU A 107 7.07 11.84 12.82
CA GLU A 107 6.93 12.61 14.05
C GLU A 107 6.52 14.07 13.75
N ALA A 108 7.18 14.70 12.77
CA ALA A 108 6.85 16.06 12.37
C ALA A 108 5.40 16.18 11.88
N GLN A 109 4.94 15.22 11.08
CA GLN A 109 3.57 15.19 10.58
C GLN A 109 2.54 15.01 11.72
N ASN A 110 2.82 14.12 12.67
CA ASN A 110 1.92 13.85 13.80
C ASN A 110 1.87 15.01 14.82
N SER A 111 2.98 15.74 14.97
CA SER A 111 3.10 16.86 15.91
C SER A 111 2.80 18.24 15.29
N GLY A 112 2.60 18.31 13.97
CA GLY A 112 2.41 19.56 13.23
C GLY A 112 3.69 20.41 13.11
N GLN A 113 4.86 19.81 13.32
CA GLN A 113 6.15 20.46 13.16
C GLN A 113 6.57 20.53 11.67
N PRO A 114 7.53 21.39 11.32
CA PRO A 114 8.11 21.39 9.99
C PRO A 114 8.74 20.04 9.63
N MET A 115 8.60 19.62 8.38
CA MET A 115 9.28 18.43 7.85
C MET A 115 10.80 18.60 7.95
N PRO A 116 11.55 17.51 8.24
CA PRO A 116 13.00 17.56 8.25
C PRO A 116 13.57 18.00 6.89
N GLU A 117 14.63 18.82 6.94
CA GLU A 117 15.37 19.25 5.75
C GLU A 117 16.13 18.08 5.11
N ASN A 118 16.79 18.34 3.96
CA ASN A 118 17.66 17.37 3.27
C ASN A 118 16.97 16.04 2.97
N ARG A 119 15.77 16.11 2.41
CA ARG A 119 14.99 14.94 2.01
C ARG A 119 15.83 13.99 1.14
N PRO A 120 16.00 12.72 1.53
CA PRO A 120 16.73 11.76 0.72
C PRO A 120 16.06 11.57 -0.65
N PRO A 121 16.85 11.35 -1.71
CA PRO A 121 16.29 11.06 -3.03
C PRO A 121 15.51 9.75 -3.02
N VAL A 122 14.55 9.61 -3.94
CA VAL A 122 13.83 8.35 -4.16
C VAL A 122 14.51 7.57 -5.28
N THR A 123 14.76 6.28 -5.05
CA THR A 123 15.29 5.38 -6.07
C THR A 123 14.26 5.23 -7.20
N PRO A 124 14.62 5.49 -8.48
CA PRO A 124 13.67 5.34 -9.58
C PRO A 124 13.12 3.91 -9.69
N PRO A 125 11.83 3.74 -10.05
CA PRO A 125 11.24 2.42 -10.24
C PRO A 125 11.94 1.68 -11.38
N LEU A 126 12.02 0.35 -11.29
CA LEU A 126 12.66 -0.44 -12.33
C LEU A 126 11.89 -0.36 -13.67
N PRO A 127 12.59 -0.47 -14.81
CA PRO A 127 11.95 -0.49 -16.11
C PRO A 127 10.86 -1.56 -16.21
N GLY A 128 9.76 -1.24 -16.89
CA GLY A 128 8.66 -2.17 -17.13
C GLY A 128 7.58 -2.22 -16.05
N TRP A 129 7.75 -1.56 -14.91
CA TRP A 129 6.70 -1.51 -13.87
C TRP A 129 5.44 -0.75 -14.32
N PHE A 130 5.58 0.40 -14.98
CA PHE A 130 4.42 1.19 -15.41
C PHE A 130 3.49 0.45 -16.37
N PRO A 131 3.98 -0.22 -17.45
CA PRO A 131 3.12 -1.04 -18.29
C PRO A 131 2.35 -2.13 -17.51
N VAL A 132 2.99 -2.77 -16.53
CA VAL A 132 2.34 -3.81 -15.71
C VAL A 132 1.21 -3.21 -14.88
N LEU A 133 1.44 -2.07 -14.22
CA LEU A 133 0.41 -1.40 -13.41
C LEU A 133 -0.71 -0.80 -14.27
N ASP A 134 -0.38 -0.30 -15.47
CA ASP A 134 -1.36 0.19 -16.44
C ASP A 134 -2.30 -0.93 -16.91
N GLN A 135 -1.75 -2.10 -17.25
CA GLN A 135 -2.53 -3.29 -17.60
C GLN A 135 -3.39 -3.80 -16.43
N ALA A 136 -2.90 -3.67 -15.19
CA ALA A 136 -3.62 -4.07 -14.00
C ALA A 136 -4.71 -3.06 -13.57
N TRP A 137 -4.79 -1.89 -14.20
CA TRP A 137 -5.69 -0.81 -13.77
C TRP A 137 -7.16 -1.22 -13.60
N PRO A 138 -7.79 -1.98 -14.52
CA PRO A 138 -9.19 -2.39 -14.35
C PRO A 138 -9.43 -3.21 -13.08
N GLU A 139 -8.46 -4.04 -12.69
CA GLU A 139 -8.52 -4.87 -11.48
C GLU A 139 -8.35 -4.02 -10.21
N ILE A 140 -7.41 -3.08 -10.25
CA ILE A 140 -7.18 -2.10 -9.18
C ILE A 140 -8.45 -1.27 -8.95
N GLU A 141 -9.02 -0.72 -10.02
CA GLU A 141 -10.24 0.08 -9.94
C GLU A 141 -11.43 -0.75 -9.43
N GLN A 142 -11.54 -2.01 -9.86
CA GLN A 142 -12.58 -2.91 -9.36
C GLN A 142 -12.42 -3.18 -7.85
N LEU A 143 -11.22 -3.45 -7.36
CA LEU A 143 -10.94 -3.67 -5.94
C LEU A 143 -11.19 -2.40 -5.13
N ALA A 144 -10.66 -1.25 -5.56
CA ALA A 144 -10.90 0.04 -4.93
C ALA A 144 -12.40 0.34 -4.80
N ASN A 145 -13.18 0.10 -5.86
CA ASN A 145 -14.63 0.27 -5.83
C ASN A 145 -15.33 -0.67 -4.84
N LYS A 146 -14.87 -1.92 -4.67
CA LYS A 146 -15.40 -2.85 -3.66
C LYS A 146 -15.12 -2.34 -2.24
N LEU A 147 -13.91 -1.82 -2.00
CA LEU A 147 -13.49 -1.21 -0.73
C LEU A 147 -14.31 0.05 -0.40
N ILE A 148 -14.47 0.97 -1.38
CA ILE A 148 -15.27 2.20 -1.25
C ILE A 148 -16.72 1.89 -0.92
N ARG A 149 -17.32 0.89 -1.58
CA ARG A 149 -18.69 0.42 -1.33
C ARG A 149 -18.84 -0.38 -0.04
N ARG A 150 -17.74 -0.62 0.67
CA ARG A 150 -17.66 -1.36 1.93
C ARG A 150 -18.33 -2.74 1.85
N LYS A 151 -18.08 -3.47 0.76
CA LYS A 151 -18.64 -4.81 0.55
C LYS A 151 -18.25 -5.72 1.72
N GLN A 152 -19.21 -6.53 2.20
CA GLN A 152 -18.95 -7.47 3.29
C GLN A 152 -17.99 -8.59 2.88
N ARG A 153 -18.05 -8.98 1.60
CA ARG A 153 -17.24 -10.04 1.00
C ARG A 153 -16.62 -9.54 -0.30
N ILE A 154 -15.31 -9.67 -0.44
CA ILE A 154 -14.53 -9.23 -1.60
C ILE A 154 -13.80 -10.44 -2.16
N GLU A 155 -14.23 -10.89 -3.34
CA GLU A 155 -13.47 -11.87 -4.12
C GLU A 155 -12.36 -11.16 -4.91
N LEU A 156 -11.13 -11.63 -4.74
CA LEU A 156 -9.92 -11.19 -5.43
C LEU A 156 -9.77 -11.94 -6.77
N SER A 157 -8.91 -11.44 -7.65
CA SER A 157 -8.71 -12.01 -9.00
C SER A 157 -8.18 -13.44 -9.01
N ASN A 158 -7.48 -13.86 -7.95
CA ASN A 158 -7.00 -15.22 -7.76
C ASN A 158 -8.02 -16.15 -7.08
N GLY A 159 -9.28 -15.71 -6.93
CA GLY A 159 -10.37 -16.48 -6.32
C GLY A 159 -10.38 -16.47 -4.79
N ARG A 160 -9.41 -15.85 -4.13
CA ARG A 160 -9.42 -15.68 -2.67
C ARG A 160 -10.47 -14.68 -2.23
N VAL A 161 -10.89 -14.79 -0.98
CA VAL A 161 -11.97 -13.99 -0.42
C VAL A 161 -11.47 -13.25 0.80
N LEU A 162 -11.64 -11.93 0.80
CA LEU A 162 -11.51 -11.12 2.00
C LEU A 162 -12.89 -10.82 2.57
N GLU A 163 -13.08 -11.09 3.86
CA GLU A 163 -14.30 -10.78 4.57
C GLU A 163 -14.09 -9.59 5.50
N LYS A 164 -15.13 -8.78 5.63
CA LYS A 164 -15.07 -7.57 6.42
C LYS A 164 -15.12 -7.89 7.92
N ASP A 165 -14.17 -7.37 8.69
CA ASP A 165 -14.12 -7.55 10.14
C ASP A 165 -15.04 -6.54 10.86
N GLY A 166 -16.20 -7.03 11.31
CA GLY A 166 -17.13 -6.31 12.18
C GLY A 166 -17.57 -4.95 11.63
N LEU A 167 -17.47 -3.92 12.48
CA LEU A 167 -17.88 -2.55 12.16
C LEU A 167 -16.77 -1.71 11.50
N TYR A 168 -15.54 -2.21 11.47
CA TYR A 168 -14.38 -1.49 10.96
C TYR A 168 -14.27 -1.64 9.44
N ASN A 169 -13.58 -0.72 8.76
CA ASN A 169 -13.32 -0.87 7.32
C ASN A 169 -12.03 -1.67 7.14
N GLN A 170 -12.06 -2.90 7.65
CA GLN A 170 -10.97 -3.86 7.56
C GLN A 170 -11.50 -5.12 6.88
N TRP A 171 -10.69 -5.70 6.01
CA TRP A 171 -10.98 -6.94 5.30
C TRP A 171 -9.83 -7.90 5.49
N ALA A 172 -10.09 -9.13 5.90
CA ALA A 172 -9.07 -10.14 6.13
C ALA A 172 -9.44 -11.47 5.44
N ASP A 173 -8.43 -12.25 5.10
CA ASP A 173 -8.58 -13.66 4.75
C ASP A 173 -8.59 -14.48 6.04
N PHE A 174 -9.77 -14.89 6.50
CA PHE A 174 -9.91 -15.68 7.73
C PHE A 174 -9.57 -17.16 7.55
N ASP A 175 -9.54 -17.66 6.31
CA ASP A 175 -9.13 -19.04 6.01
C ASP A 175 -7.59 -19.19 6.07
N HIS A 176 -6.87 -18.08 5.90
CA HIS A 176 -5.42 -18.01 5.97
C HIS A 176 -5.02 -16.77 6.78
N PRO A 177 -5.25 -16.79 8.10
CA PRO A 177 -4.89 -15.68 8.97
C PRO A 177 -3.39 -15.39 8.83
N LYS A 178 -2.98 -14.14 9.09
CA LYS A 178 -1.56 -13.77 9.14
C LYS A 178 -0.78 -14.88 9.84
N VAL A 179 0.34 -15.30 9.24
CA VAL A 179 1.44 -15.80 10.05
C VAL A 179 1.82 -14.62 10.92
N VAL A 180 1.25 -14.57 12.12
CA VAL A 180 1.78 -13.74 13.19
C VAL A 180 3.24 -14.18 13.31
N ASP A 181 4.17 -13.25 13.44
CA ASP A 181 5.54 -13.54 13.85
C ASP A 181 5.49 -14.21 15.24
N ASP A 182 5.09 -15.47 15.28
CA ASP A 182 5.22 -16.37 16.39
C ASP A 182 6.57 -17.05 16.19
N PRO A 183 7.60 -16.66 16.97
CA PRO A 183 8.93 -17.26 16.86
C PRO A 183 8.94 -18.76 17.20
N SER A 184 7.82 -19.33 17.64
CA SER A 184 7.65 -20.77 17.84
C SER A 184 7.19 -21.53 16.59
N LEU A 185 6.76 -20.86 15.52
CA LEU A 185 6.36 -21.51 14.27
C LEU A 185 7.55 -21.63 13.31
N PRO A 186 7.75 -22.80 12.68
CA PRO A 186 8.86 -23.01 11.75
C PRO A 186 8.68 -22.15 10.49
N ALA A 187 9.78 -21.58 9.98
CA ALA A 187 9.79 -20.83 8.74
C ALA A 187 9.19 -21.67 7.59
N VAL A 188 8.20 -21.11 6.91
CA VAL A 188 7.60 -21.73 5.72
C VAL A 188 8.65 -21.73 4.61
N ARG A 189 8.91 -22.92 4.05
CA ARG A 189 9.91 -23.17 3.00
C ARG A 189 9.35 -22.89 1.61
#